data_AF-A0A0N4VSY2-F1
#
_entry.id   AF-A0A0N4VSY2-F1
#
_cell.length_a   1.000
_cell.length_b   1.000
_cell.length_c   1.000
_cell.angle_alpha   90.00
_cell.angle_beta   90.00
_cell.angle_gamma   90.00
#
_symmetry.space_group_name_H-M   'P 1'
#
loop_
_entity.id
_entity.type
_entity.pdbx_description
1 polymer ?
#
loop_
_entity_poly.entity_id
_entity_poly.type
_entity_poly.pdbx_seq_one_letter_code
_entity_poly.pdbx_strand_id
1 'polypeptide(L)'
;MSPPTISRKDVLKFETFLFDADGVLWTGDIPVPGAIDFVSTLLGAGKRVFIISNNSTKTMDQYMSKINKIGFSGVSKENVINPAVVMAAYFRDRADYAGQPVYLLGTENLKKTLESIGNVHCFGTGPDYLSDHTDHDFIHDMDLSIIPKAVVCSYDSHLSYPKIMKAANFLKRRDVDFLVTNEDYTFPGPNPEIVIPGAGCTSAAVRAVSGRIPTVFGKPHKPIADFLTNKQHIDPKKTVMFGDRLDTDIQFANENGFTSCEGGKTEGEPTPKPPQQQGWISKLLTGQQIDPSGWHKQSFSSLLSTSEYIYEFATHNFRPGEKAKYLDAFGNYKKQMNEKAPSIDLVGSWTVSYGKTTDQAVHLWRHTNGYKDVDNAIHLHSSDSAICAADAEVAKLCDRRRNTIVKSFSYWREPEKRAPTHVYDLRTYVLTPGSMIEWANAWAKGITYRRDANQDVGGFFSQVGQLYIVYHIWAYPSMCARHETRHATWAKPGWDATVAYTGIHFLIDTKSYEYVCDSECKWSYLEGAR
;
A
#
# COMPACT_ATOMS: atom_id res chain seq x y z
N MET A 1 19.22 -12.57 -8.17
CA MET A 1 19.32 -12.66 -9.65
C MET A 1 18.72 -11.37 -10.18
N SER A 2 19.38 -10.69 -11.12
CA SER A 2 18.77 -9.55 -11.82
C SER A 2 17.44 -9.99 -12.44
N PRO A 3 16.37 -9.15 -12.45
CA PRO A 3 15.33 -9.34 -13.45
C PRO A 3 16.05 -9.41 -14.79
N PRO A 4 15.75 -10.40 -15.64
CA PRO A 4 16.47 -10.56 -16.88
C PRO A 4 16.41 -9.24 -17.66
N THR A 5 17.56 -8.67 -17.97
CA THR A 5 17.66 -7.59 -18.96
C THR A 5 17.22 -8.22 -20.28
N ILE A 6 15.97 -7.98 -20.68
CA ILE A 6 15.42 -8.54 -21.89
C ILE A 6 16.07 -7.76 -23.04
N SER A 7 17.01 -8.39 -23.77
CA SER A 7 17.62 -7.75 -24.94
C SER A 7 16.54 -7.41 -25.97
N ARG A 8 16.79 -6.48 -26.91
CA ARG A 8 15.84 -6.19 -28.02
C ARG A 8 15.39 -7.47 -28.76
N LYS A 9 16.28 -8.46 -28.89
CA LYS A 9 15.96 -9.78 -29.46
C LYS A 9 15.04 -10.60 -28.54
N ASP A 10 15.21 -10.51 -27.22
CA ASP A 10 14.39 -11.20 -26.24
C ASP A 10 13.01 -10.53 -26.07
N VAL A 11 12.92 -9.19 -26.19
CA VAL A 11 11.63 -8.46 -26.11
C VAL A 11 10.75 -8.92 -27.26
N LEU A 12 11.31 -9.07 -28.46
CA LEU A 12 10.58 -9.55 -29.63
C LEU A 12 10.19 -11.04 -29.55
N LYS A 13 10.62 -11.81 -28.54
CA LYS A 13 10.12 -13.18 -28.30
C LYS A 13 8.70 -13.19 -27.75
N PHE A 14 8.27 -12.10 -27.09
CA PHE A 14 6.88 -11.98 -26.64
C PHE A 14 5.94 -11.82 -27.83
N GLU A 15 4.74 -12.36 -27.70
CA GLU A 15 3.69 -12.27 -28.72
C GLU A 15 2.73 -11.12 -28.41
N THR A 16 2.52 -10.84 -27.11
CA THR A 16 1.60 -9.82 -26.64
C THR A 16 2.30 -8.83 -25.71
N PHE A 17 1.96 -7.55 -25.88
CA PHE A 17 2.51 -6.43 -25.16
C PHE A 17 1.38 -5.63 -24.53
N LEU A 18 1.41 -5.51 -23.22
CA LEU A 18 0.50 -4.70 -22.43
C LEU A 18 1.26 -3.45 -22.00
N PHE A 19 0.65 -2.28 -22.14
CA PHE A 19 1.22 -1.01 -21.73
C PHE A 19 0.26 -0.32 -20.78
N ASP A 20 0.74 0.16 -19.64
CA ASP A 20 0.07 1.28 -19.01
C ASP A 20 0.12 2.51 -19.94
N ALA A 21 -0.76 3.47 -19.71
CA ALA A 21 -0.95 4.61 -20.58
C ALA A 21 -0.24 5.86 -20.06
N ASP A 22 -0.67 6.36 -18.90
CA ASP A 22 -0.22 7.63 -18.32
C ASP A 22 1.04 7.39 -17.48
N GLY A 23 2.19 7.89 -17.92
CA GLY A 23 3.51 7.65 -17.30
C GLY A 23 4.39 6.68 -18.09
N VAL A 24 3.80 5.86 -18.96
CA VAL A 24 4.51 4.89 -19.82
C VAL A 24 4.50 5.30 -21.30
N LEU A 25 3.32 5.57 -21.87
CA LEU A 25 3.19 5.96 -23.28
C LEU A 25 3.14 7.48 -23.45
N TRP A 26 2.55 8.19 -22.49
CA TRP A 26 2.46 9.65 -22.51
C TRP A 26 2.33 10.23 -21.10
N THR A 27 2.64 11.53 -20.98
CA THR A 27 2.36 12.33 -19.79
C THR A 27 1.43 13.47 -20.20
N GLY A 28 0.17 13.42 -19.78
CA GLY A 28 -0.85 14.36 -20.27
C GLY A 28 -1.10 14.16 -21.77
N ASP A 29 -0.85 15.21 -22.56
CA ASP A 29 -0.97 15.21 -24.03
C ASP A 29 0.40 15.04 -24.73
N ILE A 30 1.48 14.81 -23.98
CA ILE A 30 2.85 14.72 -24.52
C ILE A 30 3.28 13.25 -24.56
N PRO A 31 3.67 12.69 -25.73
CA PRO A 31 4.17 11.32 -25.80
C PRO A 31 5.51 11.17 -25.09
N VAL A 32 5.72 10.02 -24.44
CA VAL A 32 7.04 9.65 -23.93
C VAL A 32 7.99 9.43 -25.12
N PRO A 33 9.22 10.01 -25.12
CA PRO A 33 10.15 9.85 -26.23
C PRO A 33 10.39 8.37 -26.60
N GLY A 34 10.23 8.06 -27.89
CA GLY A 34 10.39 6.69 -28.42
C GLY A 34 9.17 5.77 -28.25
N ALA A 35 8.15 6.15 -27.46
CA ALA A 35 6.97 5.30 -27.25
C ALA A 35 6.17 5.07 -28.55
N ILE A 36 5.98 6.12 -29.36
CA ILE A 36 5.26 6.03 -30.64
C ILE A 36 5.99 5.06 -31.58
N ASP A 37 7.30 5.25 -31.76
CA ASP A 37 8.13 4.40 -32.63
C ASP A 37 8.12 2.95 -32.14
N PHE A 38 8.17 2.73 -30.83
CA PHE A 38 8.16 1.41 -30.25
C PHE A 38 6.83 0.68 -30.49
N VAL A 39 5.69 1.32 -30.17
CA VAL A 39 4.36 0.75 -30.42
C VAL A 39 4.14 0.50 -31.91
N SER A 40 4.51 1.45 -32.78
CA SER A 40 4.42 1.29 -34.23
C SER A 40 5.26 0.12 -34.74
N THR A 41 6.48 -0.05 -34.22
CA THR A 41 7.35 -1.19 -34.56
C THR A 41 6.73 -2.52 -34.14
N LEU A 42 6.13 -2.60 -32.96
CA LEU A 42 5.47 -3.82 -32.48
C LEU A 42 4.27 -4.19 -33.35
N LEU A 43 3.41 -3.22 -33.66
CA LEU A 43 2.26 -3.41 -34.54
C LEU A 43 2.70 -3.83 -35.95
N GLY A 44 3.70 -3.15 -36.53
CA GLY A 44 4.26 -3.48 -37.85
C GLY A 44 4.93 -4.87 -37.90
N ALA A 45 5.41 -5.37 -36.77
CA ALA A 45 5.95 -6.72 -36.62
C ALA A 45 4.86 -7.80 -36.34
N GLY A 46 3.57 -7.43 -36.42
CA GLY A 46 2.44 -8.34 -36.18
C GLY A 46 2.27 -8.75 -34.72
N LYS A 47 2.83 -8.00 -33.77
CA LYS A 47 2.65 -8.25 -32.33
C LYS A 47 1.30 -7.73 -31.88
N ARG A 48 0.74 -8.37 -30.85
CA ARG A 48 -0.51 -7.91 -30.22
C ARG A 48 -0.17 -6.86 -29.19
N VAL A 49 -0.77 -5.67 -29.30
CA VAL A 49 -0.53 -4.54 -28.40
C VAL A 49 -1.83 -4.17 -27.72
N PHE A 50 -1.80 -4.03 -26.39
CA PHE A 50 -2.90 -3.51 -25.59
C PHE A 50 -2.44 -2.35 -24.71
N ILE A 51 -3.23 -1.28 -24.68
CA ILE A 51 -3.09 -0.17 -23.75
C ILE A 51 -4.10 -0.41 -22.63
N ILE A 52 -3.61 -0.58 -21.40
CA ILE A 52 -4.40 -0.88 -20.22
C ILE A 52 -4.39 0.32 -19.27
N SER A 53 -5.50 1.02 -19.14
CA SER A 53 -5.62 2.20 -18.27
C SER A 53 -6.70 2.00 -17.21
N ASN A 54 -6.41 2.34 -15.94
CA ASN A 54 -7.43 2.37 -14.89
C ASN A 54 -8.38 3.57 -15.00
N ASN A 55 -8.06 4.56 -15.82
CA ASN A 55 -8.88 5.76 -15.93
C ASN A 55 -10.20 5.46 -16.67
N SER A 56 -11.31 5.62 -15.94
CA SER A 56 -12.67 5.36 -16.40
C SER A 56 -13.48 6.63 -16.67
N THR A 57 -12.83 7.79 -16.78
CA THR A 57 -13.51 9.10 -16.96
C THR A 57 -13.81 9.43 -18.42
N LYS A 58 -13.00 8.92 -19.35
CA LYS A 58 -13.12 9.19 -20.80
C LYS A 58 -13.91 8.09 -21.49
N THR A 59 -14.70 8.45 -22.49
CA THR A 59 -15.27 7.48 -23.43
C THR A 59 -14.18 6.84 -24.29
N MET A 60 -14.49 5.69 -24.89
CA MET A 60 -13.58 5.06 -25.84
C MET A 60 -13.23 6.00 -27.01
N ASP A 61 -14.20 6.76 -27.51
CA ASP A 61 -13.96 7.73 -28.59
C ASP A 61 -13.03 8.87 -28.15
N GLN A 62 -13.19 9.37 -26.93
CA GLN A 62 -12.28 10.37 -26.35
C GLN A 62 -10.86 9.82 -26.17
N TYR A 63 -10.73 8.55 -25.77
CA TYR A 63 -9.42 7.87 -25.71
C TYR A 63 -8.80 7.76 -27.10
N MET A 64 -9.55 7.30 -28.10
CA MET A 64 -9.04 7.17 -29.46
C MET A 64 -8.67 8.52 -30.08
N SER A 65 -9.46 9.58 -29.84
CA SER A 65 -9.09 10.93 -30.26
C SER A 65 -7.78 11.39 -29.62
N LYS A 66 -7.55 11.08 -28.33
CA LYS A 66 -6.28 11.38 -27.65
C LYS A 66 -5.11 10.59 -28.27
N ILE A 67 -5.26 9.29 -28.42
CA ILE A 67 -4.24 8.39 -28.99
C ILE A 67 -3.83 8.86 -30.40
N ASN A 68 -4.81 9.18 -31.24
CA ASN A 68 -4.60 9.70 -32.59
C ASN A 68 -3.94 11.09 -32.58
N LYS A 69 -4.36 12.00 -31.69
CA LYS A 69 -3.78 13.34 -31.54
C LYS A 69 -2.31 13.28 -31.11
N ILE A 70 -1.96 12.35 -30.22
CA ILE A 70 -0.58 12.17 -29.74
C ILE A 70 0.31 11.58 -30.85
N GLY A 71 -0.25 10.78 -31.75
CA GLY A 71 0.45 10.24 -32.93
C GLY A 71 0.63 8.73 -32.94
N PHE A 72 -0.04 7.99 -32.05
CA PHE A 72 -0.02 6.52 -32.08
C PHE A 72 -0.93 5.99 -33.21
N SER A 73 -0.35 5.76 -34.38
CA SER A 73 -1.04 5.18 -35.53
C SER A 73 -1.17 3.65 -35.41
N GLY A 74 -2.22 3.08 -36.00
CA GLY A 74 -2.46 1.63 -36.01
C GLY A 74 -3.07 1.05 -34.73
N VAL A 75 -3.25 1.87 -33.67
CA VAL A 75 -4.02 1.50 -32.48
C VAL A 75 -5.51 1.67 -32.76
N SER A 76 -6.30 0.65 -32.45
CA SER A 76 -7.77 0.63 -32.59
C SER A 76 -8.45 0.56 -31.22
N LYS A 77 -9.79 0.67 -31.20
CA LYS A 77 -10.59 0.55 -29.96
C LYS A 77 -10.37 -0.79 -29.25
N GLU A 78 -10.11 -1.86 -29.99
CA GLU A 78 -9.87 -3.20 -29.44
C GLU A 78 -8.53 -3.31 -28.71
N ASN A 79 -7.58 -2.43 -29.03
CA ASN A 79 -6.30 -2.36 -28.35
C ASN A 79 -6.41 -1.66 -26.99
N VAL A 80 -7.51 -0.94 -26.69
CA VAL A 80 -7.63 -0.17 -25.45
C VAL A 80 -8.54 -0.90 -24.46
N ILE A 81 -8.00 -1.22 -23.29
CA ILE A 81 -8.71 -1.93 -22.23
C ILE A 81 -8.72 -1.05 -20.98
N ASN A 82 -9.91 -0.83 -20.44
CA ASN A 82 -10.11 -0.10 -19.20
C ASN A 82 -11.20 -0.80 -18.36
N PRO A 83 -11.33 -0.46 -17.06
CA PRO A 83 -12.30 -1.11 -16.20
C PRO A 83 -13.75 -1.01 -16.67
N ALA A 84 -14.11 0.06 -17.39
CA ALA A 84 -15.46 0.25 -17.91
C ALA A 84 -15.81 -0.81 -18.96
N VAL A 85 -14.89 -1.10 -19.89
CA VAL A 85 -15.07 -2.14 -20.92
C VAL A 85 -15.12 -3.53 -20.29
N VAL A 86 -14.23 -3.79 -19.32
CA VAL A 86 -14.17 -5.07 -18.61
C VAL A 86 -15.48 -5.32 -17.83
N MET A 87 -15.98 -4.30 -17.11
CA MET A 87 -17.22 -4.38 -16.36
C MET A 87 -18.44 -4.54 -17.27
N ALA A 88 -18.49 -3.82 -18.40
CA ALA A 88 -19.56 -3.99 -19.36
C ALA A 88 -19.57 -5.42 -19.96
N ALA A 89 -18.39 -5.97 -20.29
CA ALA A 89 -18.29 -7.35 -20.74
C ALA A 89 -18.74 -8.35 -19.65
N TYR A 90 -18.39 -8.10 -18.39
CA TYR A 90 -18.85 -8.90 -17.25
C TYR A 90 -20.38 -8.94 -17.13
N PHE A 91 -21.06 -7.81 -17.34
CA PHE A 91 -22.53 -7.79 -17.38
C PHE A 91 -23.09 -8.53 -18.60
N ARG A 92 -22.56 -8.24 -19.79
CA ARG A 92 -23.01 -8.87 -21.05
C ARG A 92 -22.91 -10.39 -20.99
N ASP A 93 -21.83 -10.91 -20.41
CA ASP A 93 -21.53 -12.33 -20.37
C ASP A 93 -22.34 -13.08 -19.29
N ARG A 94 -23.17 -12.37 -18.53
CA ARG A 94 -24.03 -12.91 -17.48
C ARG A 94 -25.50 -12.64 -17.76
N ALA A 95 -26.24 -13.69 -18.10
CA ALA A 95 -27.65 -13.58 -18.47
C ALA A 95 -28.54 -12.96 -17.38
N ASP A 96 -28.17 -13.10 -16.11
CA ASP A 96 -28.92 -12.54 -14.98
C ASP A 96 -28.75 -11.02 -14.82
N TYR A 97 -27.89 -10.38 -15.61
CA TYR A 97 -27.74 -8.92 -15.68
C TYR A 97 -28.51 -8.28 -16.83
N ALA A 98 -28.95 -9.05 -17.82
CA ALA A 98 -29.61 -8.51 -19.01
C ALA A 98 -30.86 -7.70 -18.64
N GLY A 99 -30.90 -6.42 -19.02
CA GLY A 99 -31.96 -5.47 -18.74
C GLY A 99 -32.12 -5.07 -17.27
N GLN A 100 -31.23 -5.53 -16.38
CA GLN A 100 -31.38 -5.27 -14.95
C GLN A 100 -30.99 -3.84 -14.56
N PRO A 101 -31.65 -3.26 -13.53
CA PRO A 101 -31.27 -1.97 -12.99
C PRO A 101 -29.91 -2.05 -12.26
N VAL A 102 -29.03 -1.08 -12.52
CA VAL A 102 -27.73 -0.91 -11.87
C VAL A 102 -27.67 0.48 -11.28
N TYR A 103 -27.42 0.57 -9.96
CA TYR A 103 -27.23 1.86 -9.31
C TYR A 103 -25.78 2.29 -9.47
N LEU A 104 -25.56 3.37 -10.24
CA LEU A 104 -24.25 3.83 -10.66
C LEU A 104 -23.89 5.15 -9.97
N LEU A 105 -22.89 5.10 -9.08
CA LEU A 105 -22.16 6.26 -8.60
C LEU A 105 -21.01 6.53 -9.57
N GLY A 106 -21.28 7.27 -10.63
CA GLY A 106 -20.33 7.49 -11.71
C GLY A 106 -20.78 8.51 -12.74
N THR A 107 -19.99 8.62 -13.81
CA THR A 107 -20.23 9.58 -14.90
C THR A 107 -21.27 9.08 -15.91
N GLU A 108 -21.88 10.00 -16.64
CA GLU A 108 -22.81 9.69 -17.74
C GLU A 108 -22.13 8.90 -18.89
N ASN A 109 -20.82 9.13 -19.08
CA ASN A 109 -20.03 8.40 -20.06
C ASN A 109 -19.87 6.92 -19.69
N LEU A 110 -19.67 6.62 -18.40
CA LEU A 110 -19.63 5.26 -17.91
C LEU A 110 -20.99 4.59 -18.06
N LYS A 111 -22.08 5.28 -17.70
CA LYS A 111 -23.46 4.81 -17.92
C LYS A 111 -23.65 4.34 -19.37
N LYS A 112 -23.39 5.20 -20.35
CA LYS A 112 -23.52 4.87 -21.78
C LYS A 112 -22.74 3.61 -22.17
N THR A 113 -21.52 3.45 -21.62
CA THR A 113 -20.68 2.27 -21.88
C THR A 113 -21.30 0.99 -21.31
N LEU A 114 -21.75 1.03 -20.06
CA LEU A 114 -22.36 -0.13 -19.39
C LEU A 114 -23.69 -0.52 -20.05
N GLU A 115 -24.52 0.45 -20.43
CA GLU A 115 -25.81 0.19 -21.09
C GLU A 115 -25.61 -0.37 -22.51
N SER A 116 -24.73 0.23 -23.31
CA SER A 116 -24.54 -0.17 -24.72
C SER A 116 -23.81 -1.51 -24.89
N ILE A 117 -22.79 -1.79 -24.07
CA ILE A 117 -22.00 -3.02 -24.19
C ILE A 117 -22.53 -4.10 -23.22
N GLY A 118 -22.90 -3.70 -22.01
CA GLY A 118 -23.30 -4.61 -20.93
C GLY A 118 -24.77 -4.97 -20.90
N ASN A 119 -25.62 -4.28 -21.68
CA ASN A 119 -27.07 -4.51 -21.74
C ASN A 119 -27.74 -4.45 -20.35
N VAL A 120 -27.37 -3.45 -19.54
CA VAL A 120 -27.98 -3.13 -18.24
C VAL A 120 -28.70 -1.79 -18.33
N HIS A 121 -29.49 -1.43 -17.31
CA HIS A 121 -30.10 -0.10 -17.20
C HIS A 121 -29.53 0.67 -16.00
N CYS A 122 -28.78 1.74 -16.24
CA CYS A 122 -28.10 2.47 -15.17
C CYS A 122 -28.90 3.68 -14.69
N PHE A 123 -29.00 3.84 -13.37
CA PHE A 123 -29.58 5.02 -12.73
C PHE A 123 -28.69 5.54 -11.60
N GLY A 124 -28.88 6.80 -11.19
CA GLY A 124 -28.10 7.44 -10.12
C GLY A 124 -26.94 8.32 -10.58
N THR A 125 -26.69 8.48 -11.89
CA THR A 125 -25.74 9.47 -12.41
C THR A 125 -26.26 10.90 -12.22
N GLY A 126 -25.35 11.89 -12.16
CA GLY A 126 -25.73 13.30 -11.94
C GLY A 126 -25.94 13.66 -10.47
N PRO A 127 -26.39 14.88 -10.15
CA PRO A 127 -26.60 15.31 -8.76
C PRO A 127 -27.81 14.64 -8.10
N ASP A 128 -27.67 14.36 -6.81
CA ASP A 128 -28.75 13.93 -5.92
C ASP A 128 -28.82 14.93 -4.76
N TYR A 129 -29.73 15.90 -4.89
CA TYR A 129 -29.82 17.07 -4.01
C TYR A 129 -30.68 16.76 -2.78
N LEU A 130 -30.22 17.21 -1.62
CA LEU A 130 -31.07 17.37 -0.43
C LEU A 130 -31.66 18.77 -0.47
N SER A 131 -32.98 18.90 -0.31
CA SER A 131 -33.65 20.21 -0.31
C SER A 131 -33.38 21.00 0.99
N ASP A 132 -33.17 20.30 2.10
CA ASP A 132 -32.78 20.87 3.39
C ASP A 132 -31.59 20.09 3.95
N HIS A 133 -30.61 20.81 4.50
CA HIS A 133 -29.37 20.26 5.07
C HIS A 133 -29.30 20.42 6.59
N THR A 134 -30.33 21.02 7.20
CA THR A 134 -30.38 21.35 8.62
C THR A 134 -31.20 20.36 9.43
N ASP A 135 -32.26 19.79 8.84
CA ASP A 135 -33.06 18.74 9.47
C ASP A 135 -32.71 17.34 8.94
N HIS A 136 -33.08 16.30 9.69
CA HIS A 136 -32.84 14.89 9.39
C HIS A 136 -34.01 14.21 8.64
N ASP A 137 -35.07 14.94 8.34
CA ASP A 137 -36.28 14.41 7.69
C ASP A 137 -36.02 13.73 6.35
N PHE A 138 -34.99 14.15 5.61
CA PHE A 138 -34.59 13.54 4.33
C PHE A 138 -34.26 12.04 4.44
N ILE A 139 -34.00 11.53 5.65
CA ILE A 139 -33.76 10.11 5.90
C ILE A 139 -35.04 9.28 5.65
N HIS A 140 -36.22 9.87 5.85
CA HIS A 140 -37.51 9.20 5.71
C HIS A 140 -38.02 9.16 4.25
N ASP A 141 -37.60 10.12 3.42
CA ASP A 141 -38.13 10.30 2.06
C ASP A 141 -37.26 9.67 0.96
N MET A 142 -36.41 8.71 1.32
CA MET A 142 -35.49 8.09 0.37
C MET A 142 -36.22 7.13 -0.57
N ASP A 143 -36.26 7.46 -1.86
CA ASP A 143 -36.73 6.54 -2.87
C ASP A 143 -35.75 5.36 -3.06
N LEU A 144 -36.21 4.18 -2.63
CA LEU A 144 -35.56 2.88 -2.79
C LEU A 144 -36.45 1.89 -3.57
N SER A 145 -37.44 2.40 -4.32
CA SER A 145 -38.43 1.57 -5.03
C SER A 145 -37.81 0.71 -6.13
N ILE A 146 -36.74 1.19 -6.76
CA ILE A 146 -35.96 0.43 -7.75
C ILE A 146 -34.86 -0.33 -7.01
N ILE A 147 -35.01 -1.65 -6.89
CA ILE A 147 -33.98 -2.53 -6.32
C ILE A 147 -32.97 -2.85 -7.42
N PRO A 148 -31.72 -2.36 -7.35
CA PRO A 148 -30.71 -2.66 -8.35
C PRO A 148 -30.19 -4.09 -8.20
N LYS A 149 -29.76 -4.71 -9.30
CA LYS A 149 -28.98 -5.95 -9.29
C LYS A 149 -27.55 -5.72 -8.79
N ALA A 150 -27.00 -4.54 -9.04
CA ALA A 150 -25.67 -4.16 -8.58
C ALA A 150 -25.57 -2.67 -8.22
N VAL A 151 -24.70 -2.37 -7.26
CA VAL A 151 -24.19 -1.02 -6.99
C VAL A 151 -22.78 -0.92 -7.57
N VAL A 152 -22.58 0.04 -8.47
CA VAL A 152 -21.30 0.32 -9.13
C VAL A 152 -20.73 1.64 -8.63
N CYS A 153 -19.52 1.61 -8.08
CA CYS A 153 -18.76 2.79 -7.72
C CYS A 153 -17.69 3.11 -8.77
N SER A 154 -17.56 4.39 -9.11
CA SER A 154 -16.53 4.93 -9.99
C SER A 154 -16.22 6.37 -9.59
N TYR A 155 -15.46 7.08 -10.43
CA TYR A 155 -15.34 8.52 -10.33
C TYR A 155 -16.72 9.17 -10.52
N ASP A 156 -17.17 9.92 -9.51
CA ASP A 156 -18.43 10.67 -9.53
C ASP A 156 -18.21 12.06 -8.95
N SER A 157 -18.25 13.08 -9.81
CA SER A 157 -18.14 14.48 -9.39
C SER A 157 -19.36 14.99 -8.64
N HIS A 158 -20.43 14.21 -8.57
CA HIS A 158 -21.67 14.49 -7.84
C HIS A 158 -21.86 13.56 -6.65
N LEU A 159 -20.79 12.94 -6.14
CA LEU A 159 -20.87 12.14 -4.92
C LEU A 159 -21.48 12.98 -3.79
N SER A 160 -22.56 12.47 -3.20
CA SER A 160 -23.32 13.15 -2.16
C SER A 160 -23.75 12.17 -1.07
N TYR A 161 -24.12 12.71 0.10
CA TYR A 161 -24.62 11.91 1.21
C TYR A 161 -25.83 11.03 0.83
N PRO A 162 -26.87 11.53 0.12
CA PRO A 162 -27.97 10.69 -0.36
C PRO A 162 -27.53 9.51 -1.21
N LYS A 163 -26.56 9.72 -2.11
CA LYS A 163 -26.03 8.63 -2.95
C LYS A 163 -25.36 7.55 -2.14
N ILE A 164 -24.56 7.95 -1.14
CA ILE A 164 -23.90 7.03 -0.22
C ILE A 164 -24.95 6.25 0.58
N MET A 165 -26.02 6.91 1.05
CA MET A 165 -27.09 6.25 1.77
C MET A 165 -27.90 5.28 0.90
N LYS A 166 -28.25 5.66 -0.33
CA LYS A 166 -28.93 4.77 -1.29
C LYS A 166 -28.08 3.55 -1.58
N ALA A 167 -26.80 3.74 -1.92
CA ALA A 167 -25.84 2.66 -2.11
C ALA A 167 -25.79 1.72 -0.90
N ALA A 168 -25.66 2.26 0.31
CA ALA A 168 -25.60 1.48 1.54
C ALA A 168 -26.87 0.67 1.79
N ASN A 169 -28.05 1.27 1.57
CA ASN A 169 -29.33 0.58 1.76
C ASN A 169 -29.56 -0.50 0.71
N PHE A 170 -29.22 -0.27 -0.57
CA PHE A 170 -29.25 -1.32 -1.58
C PHE A 170 -28.31 -2.47 -1.20
N LEU A 171 -27.12 -2.16 -0.68
CA LEU A 171 -26.10 -3.16 -0.29
C LEU A 171 -26.39 -3.93 1.00
N LYS A 172 -27.43 -3.56 1.77
CA LYS A 172 -27.96 -4.42 2.87
C LYS A 172 -28.43 -5.76 2.33
N ARG A 173 -28.92 -5.77 1.09
CA ARG A 173 -29.35 -6.97 0.37
C ARG A 173 -28.12 -7.76 -0.09
N ARG A 174 -28.07 -9.04 0.27
CA ARG A 174 -26.93 -9.93 -0.06
C ARG A 174 -26.90 -10.32 -1.54
N ASP A 175 -28.05 -10.29 -2.19
CA ASP A 175 -28.26 -10.54 -3.62
C ASP A 175 -27.90 -9.34 -4.52
N VAL A 176 -27.58 -8.18 -3.93
CA VAL A 176 -27.10 -7.01 -4.66
C VAL A 176 -25.56 -7.04 -4.69
N ASP A 177 -25.01 -7.06 -5.89
CA ASP A 177 -23.57 -7.08 -6.11
C ASP A 177 -22.96 -5.70 -5.83
N PHE A 178 -21.74 -5.70 -5.27
CA PHE A 178 -20.97 -4.49 -5.04
C PHE A 178 -19.74 -4.48 -5.95
N LEU A 179 -19.68 -3.53 -6.88
CA LEU A 179 -18.66 -3.49 -7.92
C LEU A 179 -18.00 -2.11 -7.95
N VAL A 180 -16.72 -2.05 -8.32
CA VAL A 180 -15.98 -0.78 -8.49
C VAL A 180 -15.07 -0.84 -9.70
N THR A 181 -14.97 0.26 -10.45
CA THR A 181 -14.09 0.34 -11.63
C THR A 181 -12.63 0.21 -11.24
N ASN A 182 -12.13 1.04 -10.32
CA ASN A 182 -10.78 0.97 -9.75
C ASN A 182 -10.80 1.55 -8.33
N GLU A 183 -9.71 1.36 -7.59
CA GLU A 183 -9.58 1.87 -6.22
C GLU A 183 -8.56 3.00 -6.09
N ASP A 184 -8.24 3.66 -7.21
CA ASP A 184 -7.34 4.81 -7.19
C ASP A 184 -8.02 5.97 -6.44
N TYR A 185 -7.42 6.38 -5.31
CA TYR A 185 -7.93 7.47 -4.48
C TYR A 185 -7.82 8.83 -5.16
N THR A 186 -6.84 8.99 -6.05
CA THR A 186 -6.58 10.22 -6.78
C THR A 186 -6.19 9.90 -8.21
N PHE A 187 -6.36 10.86 -9.11
CA PHE A 187 -5.80 10.79 -10.46
C PHE A 187 -5.21 12.15 -10.86
N PRO A 188 -4.22 12.17 -11.77
CA PRO A 188 -3.54 13.40 -12.15
C PRO A 188 -4.50 14.36 -12.88
N GLY A 189 -4.53 15.61 -12.41
CA GLY A 189 -5.23 16.72 -13.03
C GLY A 189 -4.33 17.62 -13.87
N PRO A 190 -4.90 18.53 -14.66
CA PRO A 190 -4.12 19.52 -15.42
C PRO A 190 -3.41 20.53 -14.50
N ASN A 191 -3.92 20.73 -13.29
CA ASN A 191 -3.28 21.54 -12.26
C ASN A 191 -2.67 20.60 -11.18
N PRO A 192 -1.33 20.53 -11.06
CA PRO A 192 -0.68 19.67 -10.06
C PRO A 192 -0.91 20.13 -8.61
N GLU A 193 -1.37 21.36 -8.38
CA GLU A 193 -1.69 21.88 -7.04
C GLU A 193 -3.05 21.39 -6.51
N ILE A 194 -3.88 20.78 -7.37
CA ILE A 194 -5.22 20.32 -7.03
C ILE A 194 -5.22 18.79 -6.94
N VAL A 195 -5.56 18.27 -5.77
CA VAL A 195 -5.81 16.84 -5.57
C VAL A 195 -7.21 16.51 -6.07
N ILE A 196 -7.31 15.69 -7.12
CA ILE A 196 -8.60 15.28 -7.68
C ILE A 196 -8.97 13.89 -7.13
N PRO A 197 -10.11 13.73 -6.43
CA PRO A 197 -10.56 12.43 -5.95
C PRO A 197 -10.89 11.47 -7.10
N GLY A 198 -10.37 10.24 -7.02
CA GLY A 198 -10.68 9.14 -7.95
C GLY A 198 -11.81 8.24 -7.47
N ALA A 199 -11.98 7.11 -8.16
CA ALA A 199 -13.04 6.14 -7.85
C ALA A 199 -12.89 5.50 -6.45
N GLY A 200 -11.65 5.43 -5.93
CA GLY A 200 -11.36 4.97 -4.57
C GLY A 200 -12.02 5.81 -3.49
N CYS A 201 -12.29 7.10 -3.74
CA CYS A 201 -13.01 7.96 -2.81
C CYS A 201 -14.48 7.51 -2.64
N THR A 202 -15.18 7.34 -3.76
CA THR A 202 -16.57 6.86 -3.82
C THR A 202 -16.69 5.48 -3.17
N SER A 203 -15.82 4.55 -3.54
CA SER A 203 -15.87 3.18 -3.02
C SER A 203 -15.54 3.15 -1.52
N ALA A 204 -14.57 3.93 -1.04
CA ALA A 204 -14.25 3.98 0.38
C ALA A 204 -15.42 4.49 1.24
N ALA A 205 -16.11 5.53 0.78
CA ALA A 205 -17.29 6.05 1.46
C ALA A 205 -18.40 4.98 1.56
N VAL A 206 -18.73 4.32 0.46
CA VAL A 206 -19.77 3.27 0.43
C VAL A 206 -19.34 2.03 1.23
N ARG A 207 -18.06 1.62 1.17
CA ARG A 207 -17.51 0.51 1.98
C ARG A 207 -17.65 0.78 3.47
N ALA A 208 -17.31 1.99 3.90
CA ALA A 208 -17.34 2.37 5.32
C ALA A 208 -18.75 2.23 5.93
N VAL A 209 -19.78 2.61 5.18
CA VAL A 209 -21.18 2.56 5.68
C VAL A 209 -21.87 1.22 5.42
N SER A 210 -21.54 0.53 4.33
CA SER A 210 -22.20 -0.75 3.97
C SER A 210 -21.56 -1.96 4.63
N GLY A 211 -20.28 -1.87 5.04
CA GLY A 211 -19.48 -3.01 5.53
C GLY A 211 -19.21 -4.08 4.46
N ARG A 212 -19.55 -3.83 3.20
CA ARG A 212 -19.34 -4.76 2.08
C ARG A 212 -18.00 -4.50 1.41
N ILE A 213 -17.37 -5.56 0.89
CA ILE A 213 -16.14 -5.48 0.08
C ILE A 213 -16.56 -5.59 -1.40
N PRO A 214 -16.16 -4.65 -2.26
CA PRO A 214 -16.52 -4.69 -3.68
C PRO A 214 -15.63 -5.64 -4.48
N THR A 215 -16.12 -6.07 -5.64
CA THR A 215 -15.28 -6.62 -6.71
C THR A 215 -14.70 -5.47 -7.53
N VAL A 216 -13.37 -5.44 -7.68
CA VAL A 216 -12.64 -4.37 -8.38
C VAL A 216 -12.27 -4.82 -9.78
N PHE A 217 -12.53 -3.97 -10.78
CA PHE A 217 -12.35 -4.32 -12.21
C PHE A 217 -11.05 -3.79 -12.84
N GLY A 218 -10.34 -2.89 -12.16
CA GLY A 218 -9.08 -2.32 -12.61
C GLY A 218 -7.86 -3.07 -12.08
N LYS A 219 -6.69 -2.70 -12.60
CA LYS A 219 -5.40 -3.20 -12.12
C LYS A 219 -5.23 -2.85 -10.63
N PRO A 220 -4.64 -3.74 -9.80
CA PRO A 220 -4.03 -5.03 -10.16
C PRO A 220 -4.98 -6.24 -10.20
N HIS A 221 -6.29 -6.03 -10.10
CA HIS A 221 -7.24 -7.10 -9.79
C HIS A 221 -7.51 -8.07 -10.94
N LYS A 222 -7.90 -9.30 -10.58
CA LYS A 222 -8.10 -10.42 -11.50
C LYS A 222 -9.08 -10.18 -12.67
N PRO A 223 -10.20 -9.43 -12.54
CA PRO A 223 -11.17 -9.31 -13.65
C PRO A 223 -10.60 -8.79 -14.98
N ILE A 224 -9.66 -7.84 -14.96
CA ILE A 224 -9.04 -7.32 -16.19
C ILE A 224 -8.08 -8.33 -16.83
N ALA A 225 -7.35 -9.12 -16.02
CA ALA A 225 -6.54 -10.23 -16.51
C ALA A 225 -7.39 -11.38 -17.08
N ASP A 226 -8.51 -11.70 -16.42
CA ASP A 226 -9.43 -12.72 -16.92
C ASP A 226 -10.08 -12.26 -18.24
N PHE A 227 -10.39 -10.97 -18.39
CA PHE A 227 -10.86 -10.43 -19.66
C PHE A 227 -9.80 -10.57 -20.77
N LEU A 228 -8.55 -10.20 -20.50
CA LEU A 228 -7.45 -10.38 -21.44
C LEU A 228 -7.26 -11.86 -21.84
N THR A 229 -7.22 -12.75 -20.85
CA THR A 229 -6.94 -14.16 -21.10
C THR A 229 -8.11 -14.86 -21.78
N ASN A 230 -9.34 -14.63 -21.31
CA ASN A 230 -10.50 -15.38 -21.76
C ASN A 230 -11.20 -14.76 -22.97
N LYS A 231 -11.13 -13.44 -23.14
CA LYS A 231 -11.81 -12.72 -24.25
C LYS A 231 -10.83 -12.28 -25.32
N GLN A 232 -9.64 -11.84 -24.92
CA GLN A 232 -8.58 -11.53 -25.88
C GLN A 232 -7.70 -12.74 -26.18
N HIS A 233 -7.88 -13.90 -25.53
CA HIS A 233 -7.13 -15.12 -25.82
C HIS A 233 -5.60 -14.90 -25.81
N ILE A 234 -5.11 -14.10 -24.87
CA ILE A 234 -3.66 -13.91 -24.70
C ILE A 234 -3.07 -15.09 -23.91
N ASP A 235 -1.83 -15.45 -24.21
CA ASP A 235 -1.07 -16.41 -23.40
C ASP A 235 -0.23 -15.64 -22.37
N PRO A 236 -0.48 -15.78 -21.06
CA PRO A 236 0.26 -15.05 -20.03
C PRO A 236 1.77 -15.23 -20.12
N LYS A 237 2.25 -16.45 -20.45
CA LYS A 237 3.69 -16.76 -20.53
C LYS A 237 4.39 -16.08 -21.70
N LYS A 238 3.63 -15.67 -22.72
CA LYS A 238 4.10 -14.95 -23.91
C LYS A 238 3.67 -13.48 -23.91
N THR A 239 3.26 -12.98 -22.76
CA THR A 239 2.80 -11.61 -22.56
C THR A 239 3.77 -10.86 -21.67
N VAL A 240 4.08 -9.63 -22.04
CA VAL A 240 4.87 -8.69 -21.24
C VAL A 240 4.06 -7.42 -20.95
N MET A 241 4.07 -6.96 -19.70
CA MET A 241 3.45 -5.71 -19.24
C MET A 241 4.52 -4.65 -18.98
N PHE A 242 4.33 -3.46 -19.54
CA PHE A 242 5.12 -2.27 -19.30
C PHE A 242 4.33 -1.31 -18.41
N GLY A 243 4.87 -1.00 -17.25
CA GLY A 243 4.22 -0.17 -16.23
C GLY A 243 5.22 0.74 -15.53
N ASP A 244 4.74 1.87 -15.04
CA ASP A 244 5.50 2.79 -14.19
C ASP A 244 5.17 2.62 -12.70
N ARG A 245 4.03 1.97 -12.38
CA ARG A 245 3.58 1.77 -11.00
C ARG A 245 3.72 0.33 -10.54
N LEU A 246 4.47 0.16 -9.44
CA LEU A 246 4.69 -1.16 -8.83
C LEU A 246 3.41 -1.78 -8.23
N ASP A 247 2.57 -0.96 -7.60
CA ASP A 247 1.36 -1.35 -6.87
C ASP A 247 0.14 -1.61 -7.79
N THR A 248 0.24 -1.22 -9.06
CA THR A 248 -0.80 -1.50 -10.06
C THR A 248 -0.26 -2.38 -11.17
N ASP A 249 0.74 -1.95 -11.94
CA ASP A 249 1.11 -2.61 -13.18
C ASP A 249 2.01 -3.82 -12.96
N ILE A 250 3.03 -3.67 -12.12
CA ILE A 250 3.98 -4.75 -11.84
C ILE A 250 3.30 -5.81 -10.96
N GLN A 251 2.51 -5.39 -9.97
CA GLN A 251 1.66 -6.30 -9.21
C GLN A 251 0.66 -7.03 -10.12
N PHE A 252 -0.05 -6.30 -11.00
CA PHE A 252 -0.96 -6.91 -11.98
C PHE A 252 -0.26 -7.98 -12.84
N ALA A 253 0.94 -7.67 -13.33
CA ALA A 253 1.72 -8.58 -14.15
C ALA A 253 2.09 -9.86 -13.39
N ASN A 254 2.65 -9.70 -12.19
CA ASN A 254 3.12 -10.82 -11.37
C ASN A 254 1.98 -11.73 -10.90
N GLU A 255 0.88 -11.15 -10.42
CA GLU A 255 -0.28 -11.91 -9.92
C GLU A 255 -0.99 -12.72 -11.01
N ASN A 256 -0.84 -12.32 -12.28
CA ASN A 256 -1.52 -12.94 -13.42
C ASN A 256 -0.56 -13.70 -14.36
N GLY A 257 0.71 -13.86 -13.95
CA GLY A 257 1.69 -14.67 -14.68
C GLY A 257 2.23 -14.03 -15.97
N PHE A 258 2.11 -12.71 -16.11
CA PHE A 258 2.75 -11.94 -17.18
C PHE A 258 4.21 -11.63 -16.81
N THR A 259 5.07 -11.46 -17.82
CA THR A 259 6.40 -10.86 -17.58
C THR A 259 6.24 -9.36 -17.34
N SER A 260 6.88 -8.78 -16.33
CA SER A 260 6.82 -7.33 -16.06
C SER A 260 8.09 -6.60 -16.49
N CYS A 261 7.95 -5.44 -17.11
CA CYS A 261 9.04 -4.51 -17.41
C CYS A 261 8.73 -3.14 -16.79
N GLU A 262 9.62 -2.66 -15.92
CA GLU A 262 9.56 -1.31 -15.34
C GLU A 262 10.30 -0.35 -16.29
N GLY A 263 9.67 0.76 -16.67
CA GLY A 263 10.27 1.72 -17.61
C GLY A 263 11.29 2.64 -16.93
N GLY A 264 12.60 2.49 -17.20
CA GLY A 264 13.61 3.46 -16.73
C GLY A 264 15.08 3.25 -17.13
N LYS A 265 15.53 4.02 -18.14
CA LYS A 265 16.90 4.43 -18.54
C LYS A 265 17.90 3.41 -19.14
N THR A 266 18.46 3.79 -20.28
CA THR A 266 19.51 3.13 -21.09
C THR A 266 20.92 3.34 -20.51
N GLU A 267 21.73 2.27 -20.42
CA GLU A 267 23.15 2.27 -20.01
C GLU A 267 24.15 2.09 -21.18
N GLY A 268 25.39 2.56 -20.98
CA GLY A 268 26.66 2.01 -21.50
C GLY A 268 27.71 2.23 -20.38
N GLU A 269 28.61 1.33 -19.96
CA GLU A 269 29.55 0.43 -20.64
C GLU A 269 30.11 -0.64 -19.63
N PRO A 270 31.05 -1.57 -19.97
CA PRO A 270 31.17 -2.89 -19.32
C PRO A 270 32.02 -3.00 -18.03
N THR A 271 31.70 -4.03 -17.25
CA THR A 271 32.20 -4.42 -15.90
C THR A 271 33.64 -4.94 -15.80
N PRO A 272 34.31 -4.78 -14.62
CA PRO A 272 35.33 -5.69 -14.13
C PRO A 272 34.86 -6.61 -12.98
N LYS A 273 35.61 -7.71 -12.79
CA LYS A 273 35.39 -8.87 -11.89
C LYS A 273 35.32 -8.51 -10.38
N PRO A 274 34.72 -9.38 -9.53
CA PRO A 274 34.31 -9.00 -8.19
C PRO A 274 35.44 -9.08 -7.16
N PRO A 275 35.50 -8.17 -6.16
CA PRO A 275 36.20 -8.41 -4.92
C PRO A 275 35.26 -8.71 -3.74
N GLN A 276 35.85 -9.38 -2.75
CA GLN A 276 35.31 -9.91 -1.49
C GLN A 276 34.31 -9.01 -0.73
N GLN A 277 33.44 -9.69 0.02
CA GLN A 277 32.40 -9.13 0.91
C GLN A 277 32.92 -8.00 1.81
N GLN A 278 32.51 -6.77 1.49
CA GLN A 278 32.37 -5.65 2.42
C GLN A 278 30.98 -5.04 2.22
N GLY A 279 30.29 -4.73 3.32
CA GLY A 279 28.92 -4.20 3.31
C GLY A 279 28.81 -2.85 2.58
N TRP A 280 27.79 -2.68 1.74
CA TRP A 280 27.61 -1.55 0.84
C TRP A 280 27.57 -0.16 1.52
N ILE A 281 27.24 -0.10 2.82
CA ILE A 281 27.21 1.13 3.62
C ILE A 281 28.62 1.60 4.00
N SER A 282 29.59 0.70 4.18
CA SER A 282 30.98 1.10 4.46
C SER A 282 31.58 1.86 3.28
N LYS A 283 31.21 1.48 2.05
CA LYS A 283 31.61 2.15 0.80
C LYS A 283 31.05 3.57 0.68
N LEU A 284 29.90 3.83 1.31
CA LEU A 284 29.18 5.11 1.29
C LEU A 284 29.72 6.09 2.35
N LEU A 285 30.23 5.58 3.47
CA LEU A 285 30.90 6.37 4.52
C LEU A 285 32.32 6.82 4.13
N THR A 286 32.99 6.11 3.20
CA THR A 286 34.34 6.42 2.72
C THR A 286 34.39 7.23 1.42
N GLY A 287 33.24 7.66 0.89
CA GLY A 287 33.17 8.57 -0.26
C GLY A 287 33.56 7.98 -1.62
N GLN A 288 33.59 6.65 -1.78
CA GLN A 288 33.76 6.05 -3.11
C GLN A 288 32.45 6.12 -3.90
N GLN A 289 32.50 6.58 -5.15
CA GLN A 289 31.34 6.59 -6.04
C GLN A 289 30.85 5.16 -6.30
N ILE A 290 29.54 4.98 -6.15
CA ILE A 290 28.88 3.68 -6.16
C ILE A 290 28.25 3.46 -7.54
N ASP A 291 28.65 2.36 -8.17
CA ASP A 291 28.17 1.88 -9.47
C ASP A 291 26.67 1.47 -9.40
N PRO A 292 25.78 2.06 -10.22
CA PRO A 292 24.34 1.78 -10.24
C PRO A 292 23.95 0.38 -10.73
N SER A 293 24.84 -0.36 -11.41
CA SER A 293 24.51 -1.63 -12.08
C SER A 293 24.33 -2.84 -11.14
N GLY A 294 24.66 -2.70 -9.84
CA GLY A 294 24.65 -3.79 -8.85
C GLY A 294 23.32 -4.05 -8.11
N TRP A 295 22.32 -3.18 -8.27
CA TRP A 295 21.11 -3.17 -7.44
C TRP A 295 20.14 -4.32 -7.74
N HIS A 296 20.18 -4.83 -8.97
CA HIS A 296 19.22 -5.82 -9.47
C HIS A 296 19.34 -7.22 -8.85
N LYS A 297 20.42 -7.56 -8.13
CA LYS A 297 20.61 -8.92 -7.60
C LYS A 297 20.11 -9.14 -6.17
N GLN A 298 19.64 -8.10 -5.47
CA GLN A 298 19.25 -8.14 -4.07
C GLN A 298 17.80 -7.65 -3.89
N SER A 299 17.01 -8.31 -3.04
CA SER A 299 15.68 -7.84 -2.66
C SER A 299 15.75 -6.42 -2.05
N PHE A 300 14.74 -5.59 -2.27
CA PHE A 300 14.63 -4.23 -1.70
C PHE A 300 14.92 -4.20 -0.19
N SER A 301 14.43 -5.23 0.49
CA SER A 301 14.66 -5.50 1.91
C SER A 301 16.12 -5.81 2.27
N SER A 302 16.84 -6.55 1.42
CA SER A 302 18.26 -6.87 1.64
C SER A 302 19.21 -5.71 1.34
N LEU A 303 18.75 -4.70 0.59
CA LEU A 303 19.48 -3.44 0.46
C LEU A 303 19.37 -2.67 1.78
N LEU A 304 18.17 -2.51 2.32
CA LEU A 304 17.91 -1.69 3.50
C LEU A 304 18.22 -2.36 4.84
N SER A 305 18.34 -3.69 4.88
CA SER A 305 18.55 -4.46 6.11
C SER A 305 19.56 -5.58 5.90
N THR A 306 20.48 -5.71 6.85
CA THR A 306 21.45 -6.81 6.95
C THR A 306 21.09 -7.81 8.04
N SER A 307 20.02 -7.55 8.80
CA SER A 307 19.59 -8.41 9.90
C SER A 307 18.81 -9.61 9.35
N GLU A 308 19.11 -10.79 9.88
CA GLU A 308 18.32 -12.01 9.65
C GLU A 308 17.05 -12.04 10.50
N TYR A 309 16.97 -11.17 11.51
CA TYR A 309 15.80 -11.03 12.36
C TYR A 309 14.63 -10.41 11.61
N ILE A 310 13.45 -10.93 11.92
CA ILE A 310 12.18 -10.30 11.58
C ILE A 310 11.60 -9.69 12.86
N TYR A 311 11.01 -8.51 12.74
CA TYR A 311 10.37 -7.82 13.84
C TYR A 311 8.87 -7.70 13.60
N GLU A 312 8.11 -7.59 14.67
CA GLU A 312 6.66 -7.40 14.61
C GLU A 312 6.22 -6.33 15.61
N PHE A 313 5.55 -5.30 15.10
CA PHE A 313 4.81 -4.36 15.93
C PHE A 313 3.38 -4.86 16.12
N ALA A 314 3.02 -5.24 17.33
CA ALA A 314 1.64 -5.50 17.74
C ALA A 314 1.10 -4.28 18.50
N THR A 315 0.11 -3.60 17.91
CA THR A 315 -0.58 -2.45 18.49
C THR A 315 -1.97 -2.86 18.96
N HIS A 316 -2.26 -2.68 20.24
CA HIS A 316 -3.56 -3.01 20.83
C HIS A 316 -4.19 -1.77 21.44
N ASN A 317 -5.41 -1.45 21.02
CA ASN A 317 -6.25 -0.46 21.68
C ASN A 317 -7.15 -1.20 22.67
N PHE A 318 -6.82 -1.11 23.96
CA PHE A 318 -7.64 -1.68 25.02
C PHE A 318 -8.77 -0.73 25.39
N ARG A 319 -9.84 -1.27 26.00
CA ARG A 319 -10.99 -0.45 26.40
C ARG A 319 -10.59 0.54 27.51
N PRO A 320 -11.13 1.78 27.50
CA PRO A 320 -10.88 2.74 28.55
C PRO A 320 -11.17 2.18 29.95
N GLY A 321 -10.25 2.41 30.90
CA GLY A 321 -10.36 1.91 32.27
C GLY A 321 -9.96 0.45 32.49
N GLU A 322 -9.63 -0.29 31.42
CA GLU A 322 -9.27 -1.72 31.49
C GLU A 322 -7.75 -1.99 31.46
N LYS A 323 -6.91 -0.94 31.57
CA LYS A 323 -5.44 -1.04 31.43
C LYS A 323 -4.84 -2.18 32.26
N ALA A 324 -5.15 -2.25 33.56
CA ALA A 324 -4.59 -3.27 34.45
C ALA A 324 -4.98 -4.69 34.02
N LYS A 325 -6.27 -4.93 33.73
CA LYS A 325 -6.75 -6.24 33.27
C LYS A 325 -6.12 -6.65 31.94
N TYR A 326 -5.95 -5.67 31.04
CA TYR A 326 -5.29 -5.88 29.76
C TYR A 326 -3.82 -6.28 29.94
N LEU A 327 -3.08 -5.58 30.81
CA LEU A 327 -1.67 -5.89 31.07
C LEU A 327 -1.50 -7.27 31.70
N ASP A 328 -2.40 -7.67 32.61
CA ASP A 328 -2.40 -9.01 33.21
C ASP A 328 -2.68 -10.10 32.15
N ALA A 329 -3.71 -9.90 31.32
CA ALA A 329 -4.05 -10.81 30.23
C ALA A 329 -2.91 -10.94 29.21
N PHE A 330 -2.31 -9.82 28.82
CA PHE A 330 -1.18 -9.80 27.90
C PHE A 330 0.06 -10.45 28.52
N GLY A 331 0.29 -10.26 29.83
CA GLY A 331 1.36 -10.95 30.57
C GLY A 331 1.22 -12.47 30.52
N ASN A 332 0.00 -12.99 30.67
CA ASN A 332 -0.27 -14.42 30.50
C ASN A 332 -0.04 -14.87 29.05
N TYR A 333 -0.54 -14.13 28.06
CA TYR A 333 -0.31 -14.43 26.64
C TYR A 333 1.19 -14.49 26.30
N LYS A 334 1.96 -13.49 26.75
CA LYS A 334 3.42 -13.46 26.59
C LYS A 334 4.08 -14.68 27.22
N LYS A 335 3.65 -15.08 28.42
CA LYS A 335 4.19 -16.27 29.10
C LYS A 335 3.99 -17.52 28.24
N GLN A 336 2.78 -17.72 27.71
CA GLN A 336 2.50 -18.85 26.82
C GLN A 336 3.36 -18.82 25.56
N MET A 337 3.49 -17.65 24.92
CA MET A 337 4.34 -17.49 23.73
C MET A 337 5.81 -17.81 24.03
N ASN A 338 6.37 -17.28 25.12
CA ASN A 338 7.76 -17.53 25.49
C ASN A 338 8.04 -19.02 25.79
N GLU A 339 7.09 -19.73 26.40
CA GLU A 339 7.22 -21.16 26.71
C GLU A 339 7.16 -22.03 25.45
N LYS A 340 6.34 -21.66 24.47
CA LYS A 340 6.07 -22.47 23.26
C LYS A 340 6.94 -22.10 22.06
N ALA A 341 7.40 -20.86 21.99
CA ALA A 341 8.23 -20.32 20.93
C ALA A 341 9.38 -19.48 21.52
N PRO A 342 10.39 -20.12 22.13
CA PRO A 342 11.49 -19.43 22.80
C PRO A 342 12.37 -18.59 21.85
N SER A 343 12.28 -18.83 20.53
CA SER A 343 12.93 -18.04 19.48
C SER A 343 12.20 -16.73 19.14
N ILE A 344 11.00 -16.52 19.69
CA ILE A 344 10.19 -15.30 19.54
C ILE A 344 10.27 -14.51 20.83
N ASP A 345 11.03 -13.41 20.83
CA ASP A 345 11.30 -12.64 22.03
C ASP A 345 10.62 -11.27 22.02
N LEU A 346 9.94 -10.93 23.13
CA LEU A 346 9.38 -9.60 23.34
C LEU A 346 10.50 -8.62 23.72
N VAL A 347 10.92 -7.81 22.75
CA VAL A 347 12.01 -6.84 22.88
C VAL A 347 11.58 -5.59 23.63
N GLY A 348 10.31 -5.18 23.46
CA GLY A 348 9.75 -4.05 24.20
C GLY A 348 8.23 -4.07 24.23
N SER A 349 7.67 -3.48 25.28
CA SER A 349 6.24 -3.35 25.54
C SER A 349 5.99 -2.03 26.23
N TRP A 350 5.10 -1.22 25.68
CA TRP A 350 4.85 0.14 26.16
C TRP A 350 3.37 0.50 26.10
N THR A 351 2.92 1.36 27.01
CA THR A 351 1.61 2.02 26.91
C THR A 351 1.77 3.49 26.53
N VAL A 352 0.80 4.00 25.77
CA VAL A 352 0.78 5.39 25.32
C VAL A 352 0.42 6.31 26.48
N SER A 353 1.26 7.32 26.71
CA SER A 353 0.93 8.42 27.63
C SER A 353 0.47 9.67 26.88
N TYR A 354 1.04 9.95 25.71
CA TYR A 354 0.62 11.05 24.85
C TYR A 354 0.52 10.60 23.38
N GLY A 355 -0.65 10.76 22.78
CA GLY A 355 -0.92 10.28 21.43
C GLY A 355 -2.40 10.42 21.06
N LYS A 356 -2.83 9.72 20.00
CA LYS A 356 -4.24 9.74 19.55
C LYS A 356 -5.22 9.16 20.59
N THR A 357 -4.75 8.23 21.42
CA THR A 357 -5.47 7.68 22.56
C THR A 357 -4.45 7.27 23.63
N THR A 358 -4.82 7.38 24.91
CA THR A 358 -4.06 6.87 26.05
C THR A 358 -4.32 5.38 26.31
N ASP A 359 -5.41 4.83 25.77
CA ASP A 359 -5.81 3.44 25.95
C ASP A 359 -5.22 2.55 24.84
N GLN A 360 -3.90 2.60 24.69
CA GLN A 360 -3.17 1.84 23.67
C GLN A 360 -1.85 1.30 24.23
N ALA A 361 -1.53 0.07 23.83
CA ALA A 361 -0.25 -0.57 24.04
C ALA A 361 0.40 -0.93 22.70
N VAL A 362 1.72 -0.84 22.65
CA VAL A 362 2.55 -1.25 21.52
C VAL A 362 3.60 -2.24 22.02
N HIS A 363 3.74 -3.33 21.29
CA HIS A 363 4.66 -4.41 21.58
C HIS A 363 5.56 -4.63 20.38
N LEU A 364 6.86 -4.78 20.63
CA LEU A 364 7.86 -5.11 19.63
C LEU A 364 8.36 -6.53 19.90
N TRP A 365 7.97 -7.46 19.04
CA TRP A 365 8.46 -8.83 19.04
C TRP A 365 9.59 -8.98 18.04
N ARG A 366 10.54 -9.86 18.34
CA ARG A 366 11.62 -10.27 17.45
C ARG A 366 11.53 -11.78 17.22
N HIS A 367 11.71 -12.14 15.97
CA HIS A 367 11.67 -13.49 15.43
C HIS A 367 13.11 -13.84 15.01
N THR A 368 13.82 -14.56 15.88
CA THR A 368 15.27 -14.78 15.74
C THR A 368 15.65 -15.66 14.56
N ASN A 369 14.79 -16.61 14.18
CA ASN A 369 14.94 -17.45 12.98
C ASN A 369 14.21 -16.87 11.76
N GLY A 370 13.92 -15.57 11.77
CA GLY A 370 13.26 -14.86 10.68
C GLY A 370 11.85 -15.38 10.40
N TYR A 371 11.51 -15.54 9.12
CA TYR A 371 10.14 -15.93 8.72
C TYR A 371 9.71 -17.34 9.19
N LYS A 372 10.63 -18.23 9.54
CA LYS A 372 10.28 -19.54 10.12
C LYS A 372 9.57 -19.41 11.47
N ASP A 373 10.02 -18.46 12.28
CA ASP A 373 9.38 -18.15 13.56
C ASP A 373 8.01 -17.48 13.33
N VAL A 374 7.87 -16.66 12.28
CA VAL A 374 6.58 -16.08 11.88
C VAL A 374 5.58 -17.17 11.51
N ASP A 375 5.98 -18.15 10.68
CA ASP A 375 5.13 -19.29 10.32
C ASP A 375 4.76 -20.12 11.55
N ASN A 376 5.71 -20.35 12.45
CA ASN A 376 5.47 -21.04 13.72
C ASN A 376 4.47 -20.28 14.59
N ALA A 377 4.57 -18.95 14.70
CA ALA A 377 3.63 -18.13 15.44
C ALA A 377 2.21 -18.25 14.88
N ILE A 378 2.04 -18.16 13.55
CA ILE A 378 0.75 -18.34 12.86
C ILE A 378 0.16 -19.72 13.18
N HIS A 379 1.00 -20.76 13.12
CA HIS A 379 0.57 -22.12 13.44
C HIS A 379 0.15 -22.26 14.91
N LEU A 380 0.93 -21.73 15.86
CA LEU A 380 0.61 -21.77 17.29
C LEU A 380 -0.72 -21.06 17.59
N HIS A 381 -0.97 -19.91 16.96
CA HIS A 381 -2.24 -19.18 17.08
C HIS A 381 -3.47 -19.88 16.50
N SER A 382 -3.27 -20.94 15.70
CA SER A 382 -4.37 -21.73 15.14
C SER A 382 -4.52 -23.10 15.79
N SER A 383 -3.49 -23.60 16.48
CA SER A 383 -3.43 -25.01 16.93
C SER A 383 -3.14 -25.21 18.42
N ASP A 384 -2.46 -24.29 19.10
CA ASP A 384 -2.14 -24.44 20.52
C ASP A 384 -3.25 -23.83 21.40
N SER A 385 -3.96 -24.69 22.13
CA SER A 385 -5.12 -24.28 22.92
C SER A 385 -4.78 -23.25 24.02
N ALA A 386 -3.57 -23.28 24.58
CA ALA A 386 -3.17 -22.38 25.65
C ALA A 386 -2.87 -20.97 25.11
N ILE A 387 -2.18 -20.88 23.96
CA ILE A 387 -1.96 -19.62 23.26
C ILE A 387 -3.28 -19.05 22.75
N CYS A 388 -4.13 -19.86 22.11
CA CYS A 388 -5.44 -19.43 21.62
C CYS A 388 -6.31 -18.86 22.75
N ALA A 389 -6.36 -19.56 23.90
CA ALA A 389 -7.13 -19.10 25.05
C ALA A 389 -6.57 -17.79 25.63
N ALA A 390 -5.24 -17.68 25.76
CA ALA A 390 -4.61 -16.47 26.28
C ALA A 390 -4.78 -15.27 25.34
N ASP A 391 -4.65 -15.47 24.02
CA ASP A 391 -4.92 -14.41 23.02
C ASP A 391 -6.39 -13.99 23.05
N ALA A 392 -7.33 -14.92 23.23
CA ALA A 392 -8.75 -14.60 23.32
C ALA A 392 -9.07 -13.71 24.53
N GLU A 393 -8.41 -13.91 25.68
CA GLU A 393 -8.56 -13.01 26.84
C GLU A 393 -8.02 -11.61 26.56
N VAL A 394 -6.89 -11.49 25.86
CA VAL A 394 -6.39 -10.18 25.39
C VAL A 394 -7.41 -9.54 24.43
N ALA A 395 -7.91 -10.32 23.47
CA ALA A 395 -8.87 -9.85 22.46
C ALA A 395 -10.15 -9.31 23.08
N LYS A 396 -10.69 -9.96 24.11
CA LYS A 396 -11.90 -9.52 24.84
C LYS A 396 -11.78 -8.12 25.43
N LEU A 397 -10.56 -7.66 25.70
CA LEU A 397 -10.26 -6.38 26.33
C LEU A 397 -9.87 -5.30 25.31
N CYS A 398 -9.77 -5.64 24.03
CA CYS A 398 -9.37 -4.73 22.96
C CYS A 398 -10.50 -4.43 21.98
N ASP A 399 -10.66 -3.15 21.64
CA ASP A 399 -11.57 -2.72 20.56
C ASP A 399 -10.91 -2.87 19.18
N ARG A 400 -9.58 -2.74 19.13
CA ARG A 400 -8.80 -2.87 17.90
C ARG A 400 -7.42 -3.45 18.17
N ARG A 401 -7.00 -4.37 17.30
CA ARG A 401 -5.64 -4.92 17.29
C ARG A 401 -5.06 -4.81 15.87
N ARG A 402 -3.74 -4.60 15.77
CA ARG A 402 -3.03 -4.50 14.50
C ARG A 402 -1.61 -5.03 14.66
N ASN A 403 -1.24 -5.98 13.81
CA ASN A 403 0.13 -6.49 13.74
C ASN A 403 0.76 -6.05 12.41
N THR A 404 2.04 -5.67 12.46
CA THR A 404 2.81 -5.25 11.27
C THR A 404 4.18 -5.89 11.33
N ILE A 405 4.52 -6.67 10.31
CA ILE A 405 5.85 -7.27 10.18
C ILE A 405 6.79 -6.24 9.57
N VAL A 406 7.94 -6.06 10.20
CA VAL A 406 8.93 -5.04 9.84
C VAL A 406 10.35 -5.63 9.86
N LYS A 407 11.28 -4.95 9.20
CA LYS A 407 12.72 -5.22 9.32
C LYS A 407 13.47 -3.99 9.80
N SER A 408 14.57 -4.20 10.50
CA SER A 408 15.44 -3.12 10.97
C SER A 408 16.27 -2.56 9.81
N PHE A 409 16.48 -1.24 9.79
CA PHE A 409 17.46 -0.64 8.90
C PHE A 409 18.88 -1.06 9.31
N SER A 410 19.73 -1.38 8.33
CA SER A 410 21.11 -1.82 8.53
C SER A 410 22.03 -0.77 9.16
N TYR A 411 21.70 0.52 9.04
CA TYR A 411 22.41 1.62 9.71
C TYR A 411 21.86 1.93 11.11
N TRP A 412 20.83 1.20 11.57
CA TRP A 412 20.32 1.30 12.93
C TRP A 412 20.98 0.27 13.83
N ARG A 413 21.11 0.59 15.12
CA ARG A 413 21.53 -0.40 16.12
C ARG A 413 20.39 -1.36 16.42
N GLU A 414 20.75 -2.58 16.81
CA GLU A 414 19.76 -3.53 17.33
C GLU A 414 19.16 -2.97 18.64
N PRO A 415 17.85 -3.16 18.89
CA PRO A 415 17.22 -2.56 20.05
C PRO A 415 17.74 -3.13 21.37
N GLU A 416 18.15 -2.24 22.26
CA GLU A 416 18.59 -2.55 23.60
C GLU A 416 17.57 -2.09 24.64
N LYS A 417 17.46 -2.86 25.72
CA LYS A 417 16.64 -2.47 26.88
C LYS A 417 17.24 -1.21 27.53
N ARG A 418 16.38 -0.26 27.90
CA ARG A 418 16.74 0.92 28.69
C ARG A 418 16.11 0.83 30.07
N ALA A 419 16.53 1.70 30.99
CA ALA A 419 15.97 1.72 32.33
C ALA A 419 14.44 1.99 32.27
N PRO A 420 13.62 1.37 33.13
CA PRO A 420 12.16 1.50 33.08
C PRO A 420 11.64 2.94 33.23
N THR A 421 12.46 3.84 33.77
CA THR A 421 12.17 5.28 33.91
C THR A 421 12.24 6.05 32.60
N HIS A 422 12.74 5.46 31.52
CA HIS A 422 12.86 6.14 30.23
C HIS A 422 11.49 6.35 29.57
N VAL A 423 11.34 7.50 28.93
CA VAL A 423 10.24 7.83 28.04
C VAL A 423 10.63 7.47 26.61
N TYR A 424 9.73 6.83 25.89
CA TYR A 424 9.94 6.39 24.52
C TYR A 424 9.13 7.26 23.55
N ASP A 425 9.76 7.75 22.49
CA ASP A 425 9.10 8.46 21.38
C ASP A 425 9.11 7.51 20.17
N LEU A 426 7.95 6.95 19.82
CA LEU A 426 7.79 6.17 18.61
C LEU A 426 7.14 7.04 17.53
N ARG A 427 7.89 7.22 16.45
CA ARG A 427 7.51 7.99 15.27
C ARG A 427 7.18 7.06 14.14
N THR A 428 6.04 7.28 13.53
CA THR A 428 5.57 6.55 12.36
C THR A 428 5.54 7.52 11.19
N TYR A 429 6.24 7.18 10.11
CA TYR A 429 6.30 7.94 8.88
C TYR A 429 5.62 7.13 7.78
N VAL A 430 4.65 7.73 7.10
CA VAL A 430 4.07 7.16 5.88
C VAL A 430 4.78 7.82 4.71
N LEU A 431 5.56 7.04 3.98
CA LEU A 431 6.37 7.52 2.87
C LEU A 431 5.58 7.50 1.57
N THR A 432 5.95 8.37 0.64
CA THR A 432 5.53 8.29 -0.76
C THR A 432 5.97 6.94 -1.34
N PRO A 433 5.08 6.18 -2.00
CA PRO A 433 5.46 4.94 -2.66
C PRO A 433 6.71 5.11 -3.53
N GLY A 434 7.63 4.15 -3.45
CA GLY A 434 8.92 4.19 -4.15
C GLY A 434 10.04 4.98 -3.47
N SER A 435 9.74 5.89 -2.53
CA SER A 435 10.75 6.80 -1.95
C SER A 435 11.57 6.24 -0.77
N MET A 436 11.35 5.00 -0.37
CA MET A 436 11.90 4.45 0.88
C MET A 436 13.43 4.36 0.86
N ILE A 437 14.06 4.13 -0.29
CA ILE A 437 15.52 4.03 -0.40
C ILE A 437 16.16 5.41 -0.28
N GLU A 438 15.67 6.38 -1.05
CA GLU A 438 16.17 7.76 -1.02
C GLU A 438 16.00 8.35 0.39
N TRP A 439 14.84 8.11 0.99
CA TRP A 439 14.56 8.50 2.37
C TRP A 439 15.52 7.81 3.35
N ALA A 440 15.71 6.50 3.24
CA ALA A 440 16.61 5.74 4.11
C ALA A 440 18.08 6.16 3.95
N ASN A 441 18.52 6.49 2.73
CA ASN A 441 19.86 6.97 2.44
C ASN A 441 20.11 8.36 3.06
N ALA A 442 19.13 9.25 3.00
CA ALA A 442 19.20 10.53 3.68
C ALA A 442 19.25 10.34 5.21
N TRP A 443 18.43 9.43 5.76
CA TRP A 443 18.43 9.11 7.19
C TRP A 443 19.69 8.40 7.68
N ALA A 444 20.33 7.57 6.86
CA ALA A 444 21.60 6.93 7.20
C ALA A 444 22.73 7.95 7.47
N LYS A 445 22.68 9.11 6.82
CA LYS A 445 23.55 10.27 7.11
C LYS A 445 23.02 11.03 8.33
N GLY A 446 21.73 11.33 8.33
CA GLY A 446 21.03 12.08 9.36
C GLY A 446 21.15 11.52 10.78
N ILE A 447 21.12 10.19 10.91
CA ILE A 447 21.15 9.52 12.20
C ILE A 447 22.44 9.82 12.96
N THR A 448 23.54 10.12 12.27
CA THR A 448 24.84 10.41 12.90
C THR A 448 24.77 11.63 13.80
N TYR A 449 24.01 12.67 13.44
CA TYR A 449 23.78 13.86 14.26
C TYR A 449 23.03 13.56 15.57
N ARG A 450 22.36 12.41 15.65
CA ARG A 450 21.51 12.02 16.79
C ARG A 450 22.15 11.01 17.72
N ARG A 451 23.25 10.36 17.34
CA ARG A 451 23.86 9.27 18.13
C ARG A 451 24.53 9.74 19.42
N ASP A 452 25.00 10.98 19.48
CA ASP A 452 25.72 11.50 20.66
C ASP A 452 24.91 11.43 21.96
N ALA A 453 23.58 11.45 21.85
CA ALA A 453 22.68 11.38 23.00
C ALA A 453 22.21 9.95 23.35
N ASN A 454 22.72 8.92 22.66
CA ASN A 454 22.34 7.51 22.82
C ASN A 454 20.81 7.26 22.82
N GLN A 455 20.09 8.10 22.06
CA GLN A 455 18.64 8.15 22.02
C GLN A 455 18.03 7.13 21.05
N ASP A 456 18.81 6.58 20.12
CA ASP A 456 18.35 5.64 19.09
C ASP A 456 18.12 4.24 19.68
N VAL A 457 16.87 3.77 19.63
CA VAL A 457 16.49 2.41 20.08
C VAL A 457 16.30 1.50 18.88
N GLY A 458 15.53 1.91 17.88
CA GLY A 458 15.25 1.05 16.73
C GLY A 458 14.68 1.83 15.56
N GLY A 459 15.03 1.43 14.34
CA GLY A 459 14.54 2.00 13.11
C GLY A 459 14.11 0.88 12.18
N PHE A 460 12.84 0.86 11.79
CA PHE A 460 12.23 -0.26 11.10
C PHE A 460 11.41 0.19 9.90
N PHE A 461 11.25 -0.69 8.93
CA PHE A 461 10.39 -0.48 7.77
C PHE A 461 9.47 -1.69 7.55
N SER A 462 8.23 -1.40 7.16
CA SER A 462 7.19 -2.39 6.89
C SER A 462 7.56 -3.40 5.80
N GLN A 463 7.21 -4.67 6.02
CA GLN A 463 7.31 -5.78 5.07
C GLN A 463 5.94 -6.38 4.78
N VAL A 464 5.11 -6.54 5.81
CA VAL A 464 3.73 -7.06 5.71
C VAL A 464 2.80 -6.21 6.56
N GLY A 465 1.63 -5.88 6.01
CA GLY A 465 0.68 -4.91 6.56
C GLY A 465 0.57 -3.69 5.65
N GLN A 466 0.48 -2.49 6.22
CA GLN A 466 0.53 -1.27 5.43
C GLN A 466 1.97 -0.97 5.01
N LEU A 467 2.22 -0.98 3.69
CA LEU A 467 3.54 -0.75 3.10
C LEU A 467 3.94 0.73 3.15
N TYR A 468 5.23 0.99 2.89
CA TYR A 468 5.85 2.32 2.92
C TYR A 468 5.79 3.03 4.28
N ILE A 469 5.57 2.28 5.35
CA ILE A 469 5.68 2.79 6.71
C ILE A 469 7.08 2.57 7.26
N VAL A 470 7.63 3.62 7.87
CA VAL A 470 8.83 3.59 8.70
C VAL A 470 8.50 3.90 10.15
N TYR A 471 9.13 3.16 11.06
CA TYR A 471 9.03 3.34 12.50
C TYR A 471 10.39 3.72 13.07
N HIS A 472 10.48 4.82 13.80
CA HIS A 472 11.64 5.15 14.62
C HIS A 472 11.26 5.14 16.10
N ILE A 473 11.98 4.37 16.91
CA ILE A 473 11.88 4.36 18.36
C ILE A 473 13.08 5.12 18.92
N TRP A 474 12.80 6.12 19.75
CA TRP A 474 13.77 6.86 20.53
C TRP A 474 13.51 6.68 22.01
N ALA A 475 14.54 6.72 22.85
CA ALA A 475 14.41 6.70 24.31
C ALA A 475 15.15 7.88 24.94
N TYR A 476 14.56 8.42 26.00
CA TYR A 476 15.12 9.53 26.77
C TYR A 476 14.91 9.28 28.27
N PRO A 477 15.80 9.74 29.15
CA PRO A 477 15.61 9.61 30.60
C PRO A 477 14.35 10.31 31.12
N SER A 478 13.90 11.39 30.46
CA SER A 478 12.70 12.14 30.82
C SER A 478 12.21 12.99 29.64
N MET A 479 11.02 13.58 29.76
CA MET A 479 10.49 14.54 28.79
C MET A 479 11.32 15.83 28.70
N CYS A 480 11.89 16.30 29.81
CA CYS A 480 12.82 17.43 29.80
C CYS A 480 14.10 17.08 29.03
N ALA A 481 14.70 15.91 29.31
CA ALA A 481 15.88 15.44 28.59
C ALA A 481 15.59 15.26 27.09
N ARG A 482 14.38 14.83 26.72
CA ARG A 482 13.92 14.79 25.32
C ARG A 482 13.90 16.18 24.70
N HIS A 483 13.32 17.17 25.37
CA HIS A 483 13.26 18.55 24.87
C HIS A 483 14.67 19.11 24.63
N GLU A 484 15.54 19.03 25.64
CA GLU A 484 16.93 19.49 25.59
C GLU A 484 17.72 18.80 24.47
N THR A 485 17.65 17.47 24.40
CA THR A 485 18.34 16.67 23.38
C THR A 485 17.89 17.07 21.96
N ARG A 486 16.59 17.28 21.76
CA ARG A 486 16.06 17.69 20.45
C ARG A 486 16.50 19.11 20.10
N HIS A 487 16.46 20.03 21.05
CA HIS A 487 16.93 21.39 20.84
C HIS A 487 18.42 21.42 20.47
N ALA A 488 19.26 20.67 21.21
CA ALA A 488 20.67 20.51 20.91
C ALA A 488 20.92 19.87 19.54
N THR A 489 20.09 18.90 19.12
CA THR A 489 20.19 18.28 17.79
C THR A 489 19.85 19.29 16.67
N TRP A 490 18.83 20.13 16.86
CA TRP A 490 18.44 21.16 15.89
C TRP A 490 19.50 22.25 15.69
N ALA A 491 20.36 22.47 16.67
CA ALA A 491 21.48 23.39 16.55
C ALA A 491 22.66 22.83 15.73
N LYS A 492 22.67 21.54 15.37
CA LYS A 492 23.75 20.91 14.59
C LYS A 492 23.58 21.22 13.09
N PRO A 493 24.58 21.83 12.43
CA PRO A 493 24.51 22.11 10.99
C PRO A 493 24.33 20.84 10.15
N GLY A 494 23.32 20.83 9.27
CA GLY A 494 23.02 19.70 8.37
C GLY A 494 21.91 18.77 8.86
N TRP A 495 21.56 18.83 10.16
CA TRP A 495 20.39 18.10 10.68
C TRP A 495 19.08 18.70 10.13
N ASP A 496 18.99 20.02 10.12
CA ASP A 496 17.90 20.80 9.52
C ASP A 496 17.69 20.44 8.04
N ALA A 497 18.77 20.41 7.25
CA ALA A 497 18.73 20.04 5.84
C ALA A 497 18.26 18.59 5.63
N THR A 498 18.70 17.66 6.49
CA THR A 498 18.25 16.26 6.46
C THR A 498 16.75 16.18 6.71
N VAL A 499 16.24 16.87 7.73
CA VAL A 499 14.82 16.87 8.08
C VAL A 499 13.98 17.53 7.00
N ALA A 500 14.43 18.66 6.45
CA ALA A 500 13.74 19.35 5.36
C ALA A 500 13.67 18.47 4.10
N TYR A 501 14.80 17.89 3.70
CA TYR A 501 14.86 17.03 2.52
C TYR A 501 13.96 15.79 2.67
N THR A 502 14.07 15.11 3.82
CA THR A 502 13.28 13.90 4.07
C THR A 502 11.80 14.20 4.29
N GLY A 503 11.47 15.37 4.83
CA GLY A 503 10.11 15.79 5.15
C GLY A 503 9.31 16.35 3.98
N ILE A 504 9.96 17.15 3.12
CA ILE A 504 9.28 17.82 2.00
C ILE A 504 9.09 16.89 0.81
N HIS A 505 10.07 16.04 0.51
CA HIS A 505 10.09 15.29 -0.75
C HIS A 505 9.44 13.91 -0.67
N PHE A 506 9.30 13.33 0.52
CA PHE A 506 9.03 11.89 0.66
C PHE A 506 7.97 11.52 1.70
N LEU A 507 7.48 12.47 2.52
CA LEU A 507 6.47 12.16 3.55
C LEU A 507 5.05 12.48 3.05
N ILE A 508 4.17 11.49 3.17
CA ILE A 508 2.71 11.65 3.00
C ILE A 508 2.05 12.04 4.34
N ASP A 509 2.45 11.38 5.43
CA ASP A 509 1.90 11.60 6.78
C ASP A 509 2.99 11.30 7.83
N THR A 510 2.93 11.99 8.97
CA THR A 510 3.82 11.74 10.12
C THR A 510 3.02 11.75 11.41
N LYS A 511 3.21 10.69 12.21
CA LYS A 511 2.61 10.58 13.55
C LYS A 511 3.71 10.37 14.58
N SER A 512 3.61 11.10 15.69
CA SER A 512 4.48 10.93 16.86
C SER A 512 3.61 10.52 18.03
N TYR A 513 4.06 9.52 18.77
CA TYR A 513 3.41 9.03 19.97
C TYR A 513 4.48 8.91 21.07
N GLU A 514 4.13 9.31 22.29
CA GLU A 514 5.00 9.22 23.46
C GLU A 514 4.47 8.15 24.41
N TYR A 515 5.35 7.24 24.75
CA TYR A 515 5.07 6.03 25.50
C TYR A 515 5.91 5.99 26.77
N VAL A 516 5.39 5.32 27.78
CA VAL A 516 6.14 4.95 28.98
C VAL A 516 6.30 3.44 28.98
N CYS A 517 7.49 2.97 29.36
CA CYS A 517 7.74 1.54 29.53
C CYS A 517 6.85 1.01 30.65
N ASP A 518 6.04 -0.01 30.37
CA ASP A 518 5.22 -0.63 31.40
C ASP A 518 6.11 -1.50 32.29
N SER A 519 6.66 -0.89 33.34
CA SER A 519 7.26 -1.60 34.47
C SER A 519 6.24 -2.49 35.21
N GLU A 520 4.94 -2.32 34.93
CA GLU A 520 3.83 -3.03 35.55
C GLU A 520 3.42 -4.34 34.84
N CYS A 521 4.14 -4.77 33.79
CA CYS A 521 4.25 -6.22 33.52
C CYS A 521 5.13 -6.83 34.63
N LYS A 522 4.52 -7.00 35.80
CA LYS A 522 5.13 -7.48 37.04
C LYS A 522 5.95 -8.79 36.82
N TRP A 523 7.21 -8.75 37.29
CA TRP A 523 8.19 -9.82 37.60
C TRP A 523 9.11 -10.30 36.47
N SER A 524 10.42 -10.53 36.66
CA SER A 524 11.17 -10.99 37.85
C SER A 524 12.57 -10.35 38.00
N TYR A 525 12.81 -9.63 39.10
CA TYR A 525 14.06 -9.77 39.85
C TYR A 525 13.84 -10.93 40.82
N LEU A 526 14.23 -12.12 40.40
CA LEU A 526 14.67 -13.18 41.31
C LEU A 526 16.08 -13.50 40.85
N GLU A 527 17.04 -12.86 41.51
CA GLU A 527 18.37 -13.41 41.64
C GLU A 527 18.20 -14.84 42.15
N GLY A 528 18.46 -15.80 41.26
CA GLY A 528 18.71 -17.17 41.69
C GLY A 528 19.98 -17.14 42.53
N ALA A 529 19.87 -17.62 43.76
CA ALA A 529 20.99 -18.13 44.51
C ALA A 529 21.85 -19.04 43.60
N ARG A 530 23.06 -18.58 43.30
CA ARG A 530 24.33 -19.32 43.44
C ARG A 530 25.50 -18.39 43.23
#